data_AF-A0A943BTM4-F1
#
_entry.id   AF-A0A943BTM4-F1
#
_cell.length_a   1.000
_cell.length_b   1.000
_cell.length_c   1.000
_cell.angle_alpha   90.00
_cell.angle_beta   90.00
_cell.angle_gamma   90.00
#
_symmetry.space_group_name_H-M   'P 1'
#
loop_
_entity.id
_entity.type
_entity.pdbx_description
1 polymer ?
#
loop_
_entity_poly.entity_id
_entity_poly.type
_entity_poly.pdbx_seq_one_letter_code
_entity_poly.pdbx_strand_id
1 'polypeptide(L)'
;MTQTNAASADEDEAFENAKRILNSKKGSFYPEPEYGIAANPSDESEAACLAGEALKSADGVFVAAAEKMENAYKITLIANGKERTVNIEF
;
A
#
# COMPACT_ATOMS: atom_id res chain seq x y z
N MET A 1 20.50 9.57 29.19
CA MET A 1 19.94 9.97 27.89
C MET A 1 19.38 8.72 27.24
N THR A 2 18.07 8.53 27.33
CA THR A 2 17.35 7.42 26.70
C THR A 2 17.18 7.74 25.23
N GLN A 3 18.03 7.18 24.37
CA GLN A 3 17.75 7.11 22.94
C GLN A 3 16.64 6.08 22.74
N THR A 4 15.39 6.51 22.83
CA THR A 4 14.23 5.70 22.49
C THR A 4 13.92 5.86 21.01
N ASN A 5 14.37 4.89 20.23
CA ASN A 5 13.54 4.14 19.26
C ASN A 5 12.52 4.92 18.39
N ALA A 6 12.90 6.06 17.80
CA ALA A 6 12.01 6.80 16.90
C ALA A 6 11.84 6.12 15.53
N ALA A 7 12.91 5.51 15.00
CA ALA A 7 12.90 4.91 13.65
C ALA A 7 11.93 3.73 13.48
N SER A 8 11.61 3.00 14.56
CA SER A 8 10.69 1.86 14.48
C SER A 8 9.22 2.25 14.46
N ALA A 9 8.86 3.42 15.00
CA ALA A 9 7.47 3.87 15.05
C ALA A 9 7.01 4.42 13.69
N ASP A 10 7.86 5.21 13.03
CA ASP A 10 7.59 5.83 11.73
C ASP A 10 7.50 4.79 10.60
N GLU A 11 8.27 3.70 10.69
CA GLU A 11 8.26 2.62 9.69
C GLU A 11 6.97 1.80 9.73
N ASP A 12 6.45 1.48 10.93
CA ASP A 12 5.17 0.80 11.05
C ASP A 12 4.03 1.71 10.57
N GLU A 13 4.14 3.03 10.77
CA GLU A 13 3.14 3.99 10.29
C GLU A 13 3.07 4.04 8.76
N ALA A 14 4.20 4.00 8.04
CA ALA A 14 4.21 3.99 6.58
C ALA A 14 3.50 2.76 5.98
N PHE A 15 3.77 1.57 6.53
CA PHE A 15 3.09 0.34 6.08
C PHE A 15 1.62 0.31 6.47
N GLU A 16 1.26 0.77 7.67
CA GLU A 16 -0.14 0.86 8.09
C GLU A 16 -0.92 1.86 7.23
N ASN A 17 -0.32 3.00 6.88
CA ASN A 17 -0.93 3.96 5.97
C ASN A 17 -1.09 3.38 4.57
N ALA A 18 -0.04 2.74 4.03
CA ALA A 18 -0.12 2.08 2.73
C ALA A 18 -1.24 1.02 2.70
N LYS A 19 -1.35 0.21 3.77
CA LYS A 19 -2.44 -0.77 3.92
C LYS A 19 -3.82 -0.12 3.92
N ARG A 20 -4.00 1.02 4.60
CA ARG A 20 -5.27 1.77 4.59
C ARG A 20 -5.61 2.31 3.21
N ILE A 21 -4.64 2.89 2.51
CA ILE A 21 -4.82 3.38 1.13
C ILE A 21 -5.27 2.23 0.23
N LEU A 22 -4.52 1.13 0.24
CA LEU A 22 -4.74 -0.02 -0.63
C LEU A 22 -6.08 -0.74 -0.39
N ASN A 23 -6.63 -0.67 0.83
CA ASN A 23 -7.96 -1.23 1.14
C ASN A 23 -9.10 -0.20 1.05
N SER A 24 -8.82 0.99 0.53
CA SER A 24 -9.83 2.03 0.34
C SER A 24 -10.21 2.16 -1.12
N LYS A 25 -11.48 2.46 -1.38
CA LYS A 25 -11.97 2.74 -2.74
C LYS A 25 -11.57 4.16 -3.16
N LYS A 26 -10.99 4.30 -4.36
CA LYS A 26 -10.64 5.61 -4.92
C LYS A 26 -11.83 6.57 -4.91
N GLY A 27 -11.62 7.80 -4.46
CA GLY A 27 -12.64 8.84 -4.41
C GLY A 27 -13.60 8.76 -3.21
N SER A 28 -13.44 7.79 -2.32
CA SER A 28 -14.26 7.67 -1.10
C SER A 28 -13.81 8.58 0.04
N PHE A 29 -12.57 9.09 -0.01
CA PHE A 29 -11.99 9.93 1.05
C PHE A 29 -12.02 11.41 0.66
N TYR A 30 -12.60 12.26 1.51
CA TYR A 30 -12.59 13.72 1.34
C TYR A 30 -11.52 14.34 2.26
N PRO A 31 -10.68 15.29 1.80
CA PRO A 31 -10.74 16.02 0.53
C PRO A 31 -9.88 15.42 -0.61
N GLU A 32 -9.38 14.18 -0.48
CA GLU A 32 -8.45 13.58 -1.44
C GLU A 32 -9.12 12.58 -2.39
N PRO A 33 -9.62 13.02 -3.57
CA PRO A 33 -10.33 12.13 -4.49
C PRO A 33 -9.43 11.05 -5.12
N GLU A 34 -8.12 11.24 -5.07
CA GLU A 34 -7.14 10.29 -5.59
C GLU A 34 -6.80 9.17 -4.59
N TYR A 35 -7.24 9.27 -3.34
CA TYR A 35 -6.95 8.31 -2.29
C TYR A 35 -7.71 6.99 -2.50
N GLY A 36 -6.98 5.89 -2.60
CA GLY A 36 -7.51 4.53 -2.73
C GLY A 36 -7.31 3.89 -4.11
N ILE A 37 -7.75 2.64 -4.27
CA ILE A 37 -7.65 1.89 -5.53
C ILE A 37 -8.88 2.13 -6.41
N ALA A 38 -8.64 2.39 -7.70
CA ALA A 38 -9.66 2.83 -8.65
C ALA A 38 -10.64 1.73 -9.09
N ALA A 39 -10.16 0.51 -9.23
CA ALA A 39 -10.90 -0.60 -9.82
C ALA A 39 -10.36 -1.96 -9.35
N ASN A 40 -11.11 -3.03 -9.64
CA ASN A 40 -10.69 -4.39 -9.38
C ASN A 40 -9.77 -4.85 -10.52
N PRO A 41 -8.53 -5.28 -10.25
CA PRO A 41 -7.59 -5.70 -11.26
C PRO A 41 -7.95 -7.05 -11.87
N SER A 42 -7.72 -7.18 -13.17
CA SER A 42 -7.93 -8.41 -13.94
C SER A 42 -6.80 -9.43 -13.76
N ASP A 43 -5.57 -8.95 -13.57
CA ASP A 43 -4.37 -9.75 -13.34
C ASP A 43 -3.40 -9.09 -12.34
N GLU A 44 -2.31 -9.80 -12.02
CA GLU A 44 -1.28 -9.36 -11.07
C GLU A 44 -0.55 -8.09 -11.54
N SER A 45 -0.37 -7.92 -12.85
CA SER A 45 0.33 -6.74 -13.39
C SER A 45 -0.52 -5.50 -13.20
N GLU A 46 -1.81 -5.59 -13.48
CA GLU A 46 -2.78 -4.53 -13.22
C GLU A 46 -2.90 -4.25 -11.72
N ALA A 47 -2.90 -5.29 -10.88
CA ALA A 47 -2.92 -5.12 -9.42
C ALA A 47 -1.71 -4.33 -8.91
N ALA A 48 -0.51 -4.64 -9.41
CA ALA A 48 0.71 -3.90 -9.04
C ALA A 48 0.66 -2.44 -9.52
N CYS A 49 0.19 -2.20 -10.75
CA CYS A 49 0.03 -0.84 -11.29
C CYS A 49 -0.96 -0.01 -10.47
N LEU A 50 -2.16 -0.54 -10.21
CA LEU A 50 -3.18 0.16 -9.42
C LEU A 50 -2.74 0.43 -7.98
N ALA A 51 -2.04 -0.53 -7.36
CA ALA A 51 -1.44 -0.32 -6.04
C ALA A 51 -0.37 0.79 -6.07
N GLY A 52 0.46 0.82 -7.11
CA GLY A 52 1.48 1.86 -7.31
C GLY A 52 0.86 3.25 -7.51
N GLU A 53 -0.21 3.34 -8.28
CA GLU A 53 -0.95 4.60 -8.48
C GLU A 53 -1.57 5.11 -7.18
N ALA A 54 -2.18 4.22 -6.38
CA ALA A 54 -2.78 4.58 -5.11
C ALA A 54 -1.73 5.07 -4.09
N LEU A 55 -0.53 4.49 -4.13
CA LEU A 55 0.58 4.82 -3.24
C LEU A 55 1.49 5.95 -3.76
N LYS A 56 1.17 6.60 -4.89
CA LYS A 56 2.02 7.65 -5.49
C LYS A 56 2.35 8.82 -4.56
N SER A 57 1.48 9.08 -3.57
CA SER A 57 1.63 10.13 -2.56
C SER A 57 2.18 9.62 -1.23
N ALA A 58 2.39 8.31 -1.09
CA ALA A 58 3.00 7.71 0.10
C ALA A 58 4.52 7.78 0.00
N ASP A 59 5.12 8.66 0.79
CA ASP A 59 6.57 8.86 0.79
C ASP A 59 7.31 7.58 1.22
N GLY A 60 8.25 7.15 0.38
CA GLY A 60 9.16 6.05 0.67
C GLY A 60 8.55 4.64 0.58
N VAL A 61 7.34 4.49 0.01
CA VAL A 61 6.69 3.19 -0.21
C VAL A 61 6.64 2.86 -1.70
N PHE A 62 7.11 1.67 -2.08
CA PHE A 62 7.14 1.19 -3.46
C PHE A 62 6.50 -0.18 -3.57
N VAL A 63 5.83 -0.46 -4.70
CA VAL A 63 5.32 -1.79 -5.01
C VAL A 63 6.44 -2.62 -5.67
N ALA A 64 6.75 -3.76 -5.08
CA ALA A 64 7.77 -4.70 -5.58
C ALA A 64 7.14 -5.82 -6.42
N ALA A 65 6.00 -6.34 -5.99
CA ALA A 65 5.33 -7.46 -6.64
C ALA A 65 3.84 -7.50 -6.28
N ALA A 66 3.09 -8.24 -7.09
CA ALA A 66 1.71 -8.63 -6.81
C ALA A 66 1.54 -10.12 -7.12
N GLU A 67 0.80 -10.82 -6.27
CA GLU A 67 0.48 -12.23 -6.42
C GLU A 67 -1.04 -12.40 -6.30
N LYS A 68 -1.66 -13.12 -7.24
CA LYS A 68 -3.09 -13.41 -7.19
C LYS A 68 -3.37 -14.51 -6.16
N MET A 69 -4.39 -14.26 -5.34
CA MET A 69 -4.99 -15.23 -4.44
C MET A 69 -6.42 -15.54 -4.91
N GLU A 70 -7.10 -16.48 -4.24
CA GLU A 70 -8.43 -16.96 -4.67
C GLU A 70 -9.47 -15.83 -4.78
N ASN A 71 -9.48 -14.88 -3.83
CA ASN A 71 -10.41 -13.73 -3.80
C ASN A 71 -9.72 -12.39 -3.45
N ALA A 72 -8.40 -12.32 -3.59
CA ALA A 72 -7.61 -11.18 -3.16
C ALA A 72 -6.33 -11.09 -3.99
N TYR A 73 -5.59 -9.99 -3.84
CA TYR A 73 -4.20 -9.91 -4.27
C TYR A 73 -3.31 -9.66 -3.06
N LYS A 74 -2.12 -10.26 -3.09
CA LYS A 74 -1.06 -10.02 -2.13
C LYS A 74 -0.03 -9.11 -2.79
N ILE A 75 0.09 -7.89 -2.28
CA ILE A 75 1.01 -6.88 -2.77
C ILE A 75 2.25 -6.85 -1.88
N THR A 76 3.42 -7.04 -2.45
CA THR A 76 4.69 -6.83 -1.76
C THR A 76 5.08 -5.36 -1.90
N LEU A 77 5.28 -4.71 -0.75
CA LEU A 77 5.70 -3.33 -0.62
C LEU A 77 7.12 -3.27 -0.08
N ILE A 78 7.92 -2.35 -0.61
CA ILE A 78 9.21 -1.95 -0.07
C ILE A 78 9.03 -0.59 0.58
N ALA A 79 9.30 -0.47 1.88
CA ALA A 79 9.41 0.83 2.54
C ALA A 79 10.69 0.90 3.37
N ASN A 80 11.46 1.98 3.19
CA ASN A 80 12.73 2.22 3.89
C ASN A 80 13.71 1.02 3.86
N GLY A 81 13.78 0.31 2.74
CA GLY A 81 14.68 -0.84 2.56
C GLY A 81 14.21 -2.15 3.21
N LYS A 82 12.98 -2.22 3.70
CA LYS A 82 12.33 -3.44 4.20
C LYS A 82 11.17 -3.83 3.31
N GLU A 83 10.96 -5.12 3.16
CA GLU A 83 9.83 -5.67 2.41
C GLU A 83 8.74 -6.15 3.37
N ARG A 84 7.49 -5.81 3.07
CA ARG A 84 6.30 -6.40 3.72
C ARG A 84 5.22 -6.66 2.71
N THR A 85 4.30 -7.56 3.05
CA THR A 85 3.20 -7.94 2.18
C THR A 85 1.88 -7.44 2.76
N VAL A 86 1.02 -6.89 1.89
CA VAL A 86 -0.33 -6.43 2.21
C VAL A 86 -1.31 -7.20 1.35
N ASN A 87 -2.34 -7.75 1.97
CA ASN A 87 -3.46 -8.35 1.24
C ASN A 87 -4.48 -7.25 0.93
N ILE A 88 -4.95 -7.23 -0.30
CA ILE A 88 -6.02 -6.37 -0.78
C ILE A 88 -7.18 -7.23 -1.24
N GLU A 89 -8.33 -6.99 -0.62
CA GLU A 89 -9.60 -7.60 -0.99
C GLU A 89 -10.34 -6.63 -1.92
N PHE A 90 -10.98 -7.16 -2.96
CA PHE A 90 -11.62 -6.42 -4.04
C PHE A 90 -13.09 -6.80 -4.20
#